data_AF-A0A6N7X8I0-F1
#
_entry.id   AF-A0A6N7X8I0-F1
#
_cell.length_a   1.000
_cell.length_b   1.000
_cell.length_c   1.000
_cell.angle_alpha   90.00
_cell.angle_beta   90.00
_cell.angle_gamma   90.00
#
_symmetry.space_group_name_H-M   'P 1'
#
loop_
_entity.id
_entity.type
_entity.pdbx_description
1 polymer ?
#
loop_
_entity_poly.entity_id
_entity_poly.type
_entity_poly.pdbx_seq_one_letter_code
_entity_poly.pdbx_strand_id
1 'polypeptide(L)'
;MRRCGEVHDSGQMTVELAAMLPVIIVVALIVYNLAKYAEVCSTFDRISLDAAVSHGVSPSGTQSRGAAVSEIEGVIRKALNSSTCDVTVSASDAASAVERDGLSFPLSPLLTTYRCTLTFHPWPTTISVAGVGYAAPISLRHERTITVDRFRPGVVI
;
A
#
# COMPACT_ATOMS: atom_id res chain seq x y z
N MET A 1 -20.84 49.83 -46.73
CA MET A 1 -20.53 48.58 -47.46
C MET A 1 -19.03 48.48 -47.65
N ARG A 2 -18.32 47.60 -46.90
CA ARG A 2 -17.05 46.97 -47.31
C ARG A 2 -16.62 45.91 -46.28
N ARG A 3 -16.95 44.67 -46.65
CA ARG A 3 -16.39 43.33 -46.37
C ARG A 3 -15.79 43.00 -44.99
N CYS A 4 -16.48 42.05 -44.32
CA CYS A 4 -15.88 40.86 -43.70
C CYS A 4 -14.57 40.45 -44.37
N GLY A 5 -13.48 40.51 -43.62
CA GLY A 5 -12.31 39.67 -43.85
C GLY A 5 -12.28 38.64 -42.73
N GLU A 6 -12.72 37.41 -43.01
CA GLU A 6 -12.35 36.24 -42.23
C GLU A 6 -10.83 36.12 -42.29
N VAL A 7 -10.14 36.50 -41.21
CA VAL A 7 -8.73 36.17 -41.02
C VAL A 7 -8.71 34.81 -40.35
N HIS A 8 -8.25 33.83 -41.13
CA HIS A 8 -8.22 32.42 -40.80
C HIS A 8 -7.71 32.13 -39.39
N ASP A 9 -8.52 31.37 -38.66
CA ASP A 9 -8.39 30.85 -37.29
C ASP A 9 -7.29 29.76 -37.15
N SER A 10 -6.20 29.89 -37.91
CA SER A 10 -5.14 28.89 -38.04
C SER A 10 -4.13 29.04 -36.90
N GLY A 11 -4.57 28.74 -35.68
CA GLY A 11 -3.71 28.73 -34.50
C GLY A 11 -4.47 28.78 -33.18
N GLN A 12 -5.72 29.25 -33.16
CA GLN A 12 -6.52 29.33 -31.95
C GLN A 12 -6.74 27.96 -31.31
N MET A 13 -7.02 26.93 -32.13
CA MET A 13 -7.11 25.54 -31.64
C MET A 13 -5.80 25.05 -31.01
N THR A 14 -4.64 25.52 -31.47
CA THR A 14 -3.33 25.19 -30.88
C THR A 14 -3.12 25.91 -29.56
N VAL A 15 -3.57 27.17 -29.44
CA VAL A 15 -3.47 27.96 -28.19
C VAL A 15 -4.38 27.37 -27.11
N GLU A 16 -5.59 26.96 -27.47
CA GLU A 16 -6.52 26.28 -26.55
C GLU A 16 -5.95 24.93 -26.08
N LEU A 17 -5.39 24.13 -26.99
CA LEU A 17 -4.74 22.87 -26.63
C LEU A 17 -3.51 23.08 -25.75
N ALA A 18 -2.68 24.08 -26.04
CA ALA A 18 -1.48 24.39 -25.27
C ALA A 18 -1.81 24.84 -23.84
N ALA A 19 -2.91 25.59 -23.66
CA ALA A 19 -3.40 25.98 -22.34
C ALA A 19 -3.94 24.79 -21.52
N MET A 20 -4.55 23.81 -22.19
CA MET A 20 -5.11 22.61 -21.54
C MET A 20 -4.05 21.52 -21.29
N LEU A 21 -2.99 21.48 -22.08
CA LEU A 21 -1.90 20.51 -21.99
C LEU A 21 -1.34 20.32 -20.56
N PRO A 22 -0.98 21.37 -19.80
CA PRO A 22 -0.46 21.18 -18.44
C PRO A 22 -1.49 20.52 -17.52
N VAL A 23 -2.77 20.88 -17.64
CA VAL A 23 -3.84 20.28 -16.84
C VAL A 23 -4.00 18.80 -17.18
N ILE A 24 -3.97 18.46 -18.48
CA ILE A 24 -4.06 17.07 -18.94
C ILE A 24 -2.88 16.26 -18.40
N ILE A 25 -1.66 16.80 -18.43
CA ILE A 25 -0.46 16.13 -17.89
C ILE A 25 -0.61 15.87 -16.38
N VAL A 26 -1.07 16.87 -15.61
CA VAL A 26 -1.28 16.71 -14.16
C VAL A 26 -2.30 15.63 -13.86
N VAL A 27 -3.44 15.64 -14.55
CA VAL A 27 -4.49 14.62 -14.37
C VAL A 27 -3.98 13.24 -14.77
N ALA A 28 -3.26 13.13 -15.89
CA ALA A 28 -2.67 11.87 -16.32
C ALA A 28 -1.67 11.32 -15.30
N LEU A 29 -0.84 12.17 -14.70
CA LEU A 29 0.07 11.77 -13.62
C LEU A 29 -0.67 11.27 -12.39
N ILE A 30 -1.77 11.93 -11.99
CA ILE A 30 -2.60 11.49 -10.86
C ILE A 30 -3.17 10.09 -11.15
N VAL A 31 -3.80 9.92 -12.32
CA VAL A 31 -4.41 8.64 -12.72
C VAL A 31 -3.36 7.53 -12.81
N TYR A 32 -2.19 7.81 -13.38
CA TYR A 32 -1.08 6.86 -13.47
C TYR A 32 -0.64 6.38 -12.08
N ASN A 33 -0.44 7.30 -11.14
CA ASN A 33 -0.04 6.95 -9.77
C ASN A 33 -1.12 6.17 -9.03
N LEU A 34 -2.39 6.52 -9.20
CA LEU A 34 -3.51 5.78 -8.60
C LEU A 34 -3.62 4.36 -9.17
N ALA A 35 -3.45 4.20 -10.48
CA ALA A 35 -3.45 2.89 -11.12
C ALA A 35 -2.29 2.02 -10.60
N LYS A 36 -1.09 2.60 -10.45
CA LYS A 36 0.06 1.91 -9.87
C LYS A 36 -0.15 1.55 -8.41
N TYR A 37 -0.72 2.45 -7.62
CA TYR A 37 -1.07 2.17 -6.24
C TYR A 37 -2.08 1.01 -6.13
N ALA A 38 -3.12 1.01 -6.96
CA ALA A 38 -4.12 -0.07 -6.98
C ALA A 38 -3.51 -1.43 -7.38
N GLU A 39 -2.62 -1.45 -8.37
CA GLU A 39 -1.86 -2.65 -8.77
C GLU A 39 -1.09 -3.24 -7.58
N VAL A 40 -0.32 -2.38 -6.88
CA VAL A 40 0.46 -2.77 -5.70
C VAL A 40 -0.45 -3.23 -4.56
N CYS A 41 -1.56 -2.52 -4.29
CA CYS A 41 -2.52 -2.92 -3.24
C CYS A 41 -3.12 -4.29 -3.51
N SER A 42 -3.51 -4.58 -4.75
CA SER A 42 -4.08 -5.88 -5.12
C SER A 42 -3.10 -7.04 -4.92
N THR A 43 -1.83 -6.79 -5.20
CA THR A 43 -0.74 -7.75 -5.03
C THR A 43 -0.43 -7.94 -3.54
N PHE A 44 -0.28 -6.83 -2.81
CA PHE A 44 -0.07 -6.81 -1.37
C PHE A 44 -1.17 -7.56 -0.60
N ASP A 45 -2.44 -7.36 -0.97
CA ASP A 45 -3.58 -8.00 -0.32
C ASP A 45 -3.54 -9.52 -0.44
N ARG A 46 -3.17 -10.02 -1.62
CA ARG A 46 -3.04 -11.46 -1.88
C ARG A 46 -1.85 -12.06 -1.11
N ILE A 47 -0.69 -11.43 -1.19
CA ILE A 47 0.54 -11.94 -0.56
C ILE A 47 0.46 -11.83 0.97
N SER A 48 -0.13 -10.77 1.51
CA SER A 48 -0.27 -10.61 2.95
C SER A 48 -1.13 -11.72 3.56
N LEU A 49 -2.20 -12.13 2.87
CA LEU A 49 -3.03 -13.24 3.29
C LEU A 49 -2.27 -14.57 3.19
N ASP A 50 -1.64 -14.83 2.04
CA ASP A 50 -0.87 -16.06 1.79
C ASP A 50 0.28 -16.23 2.82
N ALA A 51 1.03 -15.16 3.08
CA ALA A 51 2.11 -15.14 4.05
C ALA A 51 1.59 -15.29 5.50
N ALA A 52 0.46 -14.66 5.86
CA ALA A 52 -0.13 -14.80 7.18
C ALA A 52 -0.66 -16.23 7.43
N VAL A 53 -1.21 -16.90 6.41
CA VAL A 53 -1.69 -18.28 6.55
C VAL A 53 -0.52 -19.28 6.58
N SER A 54 0.48 -19.11 5.74
CA SER A 54 1.62 -20.03 5.66
C SER A 54 2.57 -19.90 6.86
N HIS A 55 2.96 -18.68 7.21
CA HIS A 55 3.96 -18.41 8.25
C HIS A 55 3.33 -18.05 9.60
N GLY A 56 2.09 -17.56 9.62
CA GLY A 56 1.41 -17.17 10.86
C GLY A 56 0.80 -18.34 11.65
N VAL A 57 0.47 -19.47 10.98
CA VAL A 57 -0.07 -20.69 11.63
C VAL A 57 1.05 -21.57 12.19
N SER A 58 2.22 -21.61 11.54
CA SER A 58 3.37 -22.43 11.96
C SER A 58 4.68 -21.76 11.58
N PRO A 59 5.21 -20.87 12.43
CA PRO A 59 6.50 -20.23 12.19
C PRO A 59 7.60 -21.29 12.12
N SER A 60 8.55 -21.16 11.20
CA SER A 60 9.68 -22.08 11.08
C SER A 60 10.61 -21.93 12.31
N GLY A 61 10.55 -22.85 13.28
CA GLY A 61 11.46 -22.90 14.43
C GLY A 61 10.80 -22.63 15.79
N THR A 62 11.51 -21.91 16.67
CA THR A 62 10.98 -21.47 17.98
C THR A 62 9.76 -20.59 17.73
N GLN A 63 8.66 -20.84 18.44
CA GLN A 63 7.32 -20.22 18.29
C GLN A 63 7.28 -18.72 18.66
N SER A 64 8.33 -17.97 18.31
CA SER A 64 8.48 -16.54 18.60
C SER A 64 7.73 -15.72 17.56
N ARG A 65 6.75 -14.95 18.05
CA ARG A 65 5.96 -13.99 17.26
C ARG A 65 6.83 -13.06 16.40
N GLY A 66 8.01 -12.68 16.89
CA GLY A 66 8.94 -11.83 16.15
C GLY A 66 9.52 -12.49 14.89
N ALA A 67 9.75 -13.81 14.93
CA ALA A 67 10.24 -14.54 13.76
C ALA A 67 9.17 -14.60 12.65
N ALA A 68 7.91 -14.87 13.01
CA ALA A 68 6.79 -14.86 12.08
C ALA A 68 6.57 -13.49 11.42
N VAL A 69 6.64 -12.41 12.20
CA VAL A 69 6.53 -11.04 11.68
C VAL A 69 7.65 -10.74 10.67
N SER A 70 8.89 -11.07 11.01
CA SER A 70 10.04 -10.85 10.12
C SER A 70 9.94 -11.67 8.83
N GLU A 71 9.44 -12.91 8.90
CA GLU A 71 9.27 -13.78 7.74
C GLU A 71 8.16 -13.25 6.82
N ILE A 72 7.00 -12.88 7.39
CA ILE A 72 5.89 -12.27 6.65
C ILE A 72 6.32 -10.97 5.97
N GLU A 73 7.03 -10.09 6.69
CA GLU A 73 7.54 -8.83 6.12
C GLU A 73 8.52 -9.10 4.98
N GLY A 74 9.45 -10.05 5.15
CA GLY A 74 10.42 -10.43 4.14
C GLY A 74 9.78 -10.96 2.85
N VAL A 75 8.76 -11.82 2.98
CA VAL A 75 8.01 -12.37 1.85
C VAL A 75 7.25 -11.27 1.10
N ILE A 76 6.54 -10.40 1.82
CA ILE A 76 5.78 -9.30 1.21
C ILE A 76 6.75 -8.33 0.50
N ARG A 77 7.85 -7.94 1.15
CA ARG A 77 8.86 -7.04 0.58
C ARG A 77 9.50 -7.62 -0.68
N LYS A 78 9.87 -8.90 -0.65
CA LYS A 78 10.44 -9.61 -1.81
C LYS A 78 9.44 -9.74 -2.96
N ALA A 79 8.16 -9.87 -2.69
CA ALA A 79 7.16 -10.01 -3.75
C ALA A 79 6.78 -8.64 -4.36
N LEU A 80 6.88 -7.55 -3.60
CA LEU A 80 6.58 -6.21 -4.10
C LEU A 80 7.73 -5.52 -4.85
N ASN A 81 9.01 -5.90 -4.61
CA ASN A 81 10.23 -5.51 -5.37
C ASN A 81 10.17 -4.14 -6.10
N SER A 82 9.70 -3.09 -5.42
CA SER A 82 9.51 -1.78 -6.03
C SER A 82 10.12 -0.73 -5.12
N SER A 83 11.01 0.10 -5.67
CA SER A 83 11.64 1.24 -4.98
C SER A 83 10.64 2.31 -4.54
N THR A 84 9.40 2.20 -5.00
CA THR A 84 8.28 3.12 -4.75
C THR A 84 7.53 2.78 -3.47
N CYS A 85 7.76 1.61 -2.86
CA CYS A 85 6.94 1.09 -1.76
C CYS A 85 7.77 0.66 -0.55
N ASP A 86 7.27 0.91 0.65
CA ASP A 86 7.77 0.34 1.90
C ASP A 86 6.70 -0.52 2.57
N VAL A 87 7.13 -1.52 3.34
CA VAL A 87 6.26 -2.51 4.00
C VAL A 87 6.64 -2.60 5.47
N THR A 88 5.64 -2.61 6.35
CA THR A 88 5.83 -2.82 7.79
C THR A 88 4.80 -3.82 8.29
N VAL A 89 5.23 -4.82 9.06
CA VAL A 89 4.34 -5.82 9.65
C VAL A 89 4.42 -5.74 11.17
N SER A 90 3.27 -5.82 11.83
CA SER A 90 3.17 -5.83 13.30
C SER A 90 2.22 -6.94 13.74
N ALA A 91 2.48 -7.56 14.90
CA ALA A 91 1.62 -8.61 15.45
C ALA A 91 1.12 -8.22 16.85
N SER A 92 -0.15 -8.47 17.11
CA SER A 92 -0.84 -8.22 18.38
C SER A 92 -1.63 -9.47 18.79
N ASP A 93 -1.68 -9.77 20.08
CA ASP A 93 -2.53 -10.84 20.60
C ASP A 93 -3.99 -10.37 20.64
N ALA A 94 -4.89 -11.15 20.04
CA ALA A 94 -6.32 -10.82 20.08
C ALA A 94 -6.88 -10.88 21.52
N ALA A 95 -6.22 -11.63 22.41
CA ALA A 95 -6.57 -11.71 23.82
C ALA A 95 -6.33 -10.40 24.59
N SER A 96 -5.37 -9.56 24.16
CA SER A 96 -5.06 -8.29 24.82
C SER A 96 -5.96 -7.13 24.39
N ALA A 97 -6.78 -7.29 23.35
CA ALA A 97 -7.67 -6.25 22.84
C ALA A 97 -9.08 -6.27 23.48
N VAL A 98 -9.44 -7.34 24.18
CA VAL A 98 -10.75 -7.52 24.83
C VAL A 98 -10.62 -7.47 26.35
N GLU A 99 -10.02 -6.40 26.87
CA GLU A 99 -10.30 -5.95 28.24
C GLU A 99 -11.49 -4.97 28.20
N ARG A 100 -12.67 -5.50 27.89
CA ARG A 100 -13.93 -4.80 28.15
C ARG A 100 -14.87 -5.75 28.88
N ASP A 101 -15.11 -5.39 30.14
CA ASP A 101 -16.26 -5.77 30.95
C ASP A 101 -16.44 -7.28 31.23
N GLY A 102 -15.68 -7.77 32.21
CA GLY A 102 -16.13 -8.78 33.17
C GLY A 102 -16.19 -10.26 32.75
N LEU A 103 -16.38 -10.61 31.48
CA LEU A 103 -16.45 -12.01 31.04
C LEU A 103 -15.91 -12.18 29.60
N SER A 104 -14.58 -12.17 29.44
CA SER A 104 -13.95 -12.60 28.19
C SER A 104 -13.63 -14.08 28.28
N PHE A 105 -14.44 -14.92 27.65
CA PHE A 105 -14.04 -16.30 27.36
C PHE A 105 -12.97 -16.22 26.25
N PRO A 106 -11.69 -16.56 26.49
CA PRO A 106 -10.70 -16.57 25.44
C PRO A 106 -11.07 -17.70 24.47
N LEU A 107 -11.74 -17.37 23.36
CA LEU A 107 -12.18 -18.34 22.37
C LEU A 107 -11.01 -19.14 21.77
N SER A 108 -9.78 -18.62 21.84
CA SER A 108 -8.55 -19.41 21.81
C SER A 108 -7.35 -18.55 22.27
N PRO A 109 -6.51 -19.04 23.21
CA PRO A 109 -5.33 -18.30 23.73
C PRO A 109 -4.24 -18.10 22.67
N LEU A 110 -4.45 -18.62 21.47
CA LEU A 110 -3.50 -18.67 20.37
C LEU A 110 -3.88 -17.70 19.22
N LEU A 111 -5.02 -16.99 19.28
CA LEU A 111 -5.37 -15.99 18.26
C LEU A 111 -4.34 -14.85 18.18
N THR A 112 -3.74 -14.69 16.99
CA THR A 112 -2.77 -13.64 16.68
C THR A 112 -3.28 -12.79 15.53
N THR A 113 -3.32 -11.48 15.75
CA THR A 113 -3.68 -10.50 14.71
C THR A 113 -2.41 -9.91 14.12
N TYR A 114 -2.16 -10.17 12.84
CA TYR A 114 -1.11 -9.55 12.04
C TYR A 114 -1.69 -8.31 11.34
N ARG A 115 -1.05 -7.16 11.55
CA ARG A 115 -1.34 -5.91 10.86
C ARG A 115 -0.19 -5.59 9.92
N CYS A 116 -0.46 -5.73 8.63
CA CYS A 116 0.47 -5.42 7.54
C CYS A 116 0.13 -4.03 7.01
N THR A 117 1.14 -3.17 6.85
CA THR A 117 1.02 -1.81 6.32
C THR A 117 1.92 -1.66 5.10
N LEU A 118 1.36 -1.11 4.02
CA LEU A 118 2.05 -0.73 2.80
C LEU A 118 2.08 0.80 2.70
N THR A 119 3.25 1.37 2.44
CA THR A 119 3.43 2.82 2.21
C THR A 119 3.95 3.04 0.79
N PHE A 120 3.15 3.66 -0.07
CA PHE A 120 3.46 3.94 -1.47
C PHE A 120 3.85 5.41 -1.69
N HIS A 121 4.92 5.64 -2.45
CA HIS A 121 5.48 6.95 -2.75
C HIS A 121 5.28 7.29 -4.23
N PRO A 122 4.31 8.12 -4.63
CA PRO A 122 4.00 8.39 -6.03
C PRO A 122 5.16 9.04 -6.79
N TRP A 123 5.27 8.76 -8.08
CA TRP A 123 6.26 9.39 -8.95
C TRP A 123 5.66 10.62 -9.67
N PRO A 124 6.41 11.72 -9.85
CA PRO A 124 7.74 12.01 -9.29
C PRO A 124 7.65 12.60 -7.88
N THR A 125 8.40 12.03 -6.94
CA THR A 125 8.54 12.59 -5.57
C THR A 125 9.55 13.72 -5.49
N THR A 126 10.52 13.77 -6.41
CA THR A 126 11.56 14.81 -6.46
C THR A 126 11.68 15.38 -7.87
N ILE A 127 11.70 16.70 -7.97
CA ILE A 127 11.96 17.44 -9.20
C ILE A 127 13.05 18.46 -8.89
N SER A 128 14.16 18.43 -9.61
CA SER A 128 15.22 19.43 -9.48
C SER A 128 15.26 20.28 -10.74
N VAL A 129 15.07 21.59 -10.60
CA VAL A 129 15.21 22.55 -11.69
C VAL A 129 16.20 23.62 -11.27
N ALA A 130 17.28 23.78 -12.04
CA ALA A 130 18.31 24.79 -11.82
C ALA A 130 18.91 24.82 -10.40
N GLY A 131 19.07 23.65 -9.76
CA GLY A 131 19.66 23.53 -8.42
C GLY A 131 18.68 23.71 -7.26
N VAL A 132 17.41 24.06 -7.53
CA VAL A 132 16.33 24.08 -6.55
C VAL A 132 15.56 22.77 -6.67
N GLY A 133 15.67 21.93 -5.63
CA GLY A 133 14.91 20.69 -5.51
C GLY A 133 13.56 20.93 -4.85
N TYR A 134 12.50 20.47 -5.50
CA TYR A 134 11.18 20.33 -4.90
C TYR A 134 10.95 18.85 -4.60
N ALA A 135 10.72 18.53 -3.32
CA ALA A 135 10.34 17.20 -2.88
C ALA A 135 8.91 17.26 -2.31
N ALA A 136 7.98 16.54 -2.94
CA ALA A 136 6.63 16.43 -2.43
C ALA A 136 6.56 15.21 -1.49
N PRO A 137 6.35 15.38 -0.16
CA PRO A 137 6.27 14.27 0.79
C PRO A 137 4.88 13.62 0.75
N ILE A 138 4.40 13.27 -0.44
CA ILE A 138 3.11 12.59 -0.61
C ILE A 138 3.38 11.10 -0.42
N SER A 139 2.62 10.45 0.45
CA SER A 139 2.60 9.00 0.56
C SER A 139 1.17 8.50 0.74
N LEU A 140 0.88 7.34 0.15
CA LEU A 140 -0.39 6.64 0.29
C LEU A 140 -0.17 5.43 1.18
N ARG A 141 -1.00 5.26 2.20
CA ARG A 141 -0.91 4.14 3.14
C ARG A 141 -2.09 3.19 2.94
N HIS A 142 -1.80 1.92 2.76
CA HIS A 142 -2.78 0.82 2.78
C HIS A 142 -2.50 -0.08 3.96
N GLU A 143 -3.53 -0.52 4.66
CA GLU A 143 -3.41 -1.37 5.84
C GLU A 143 -4.35 -2.57 5.73
N ARG A 144 -3.84 -3.74 6.12
CA ARG A 144 -4.61 -4.97 6.16
C ARG A 144 -4.35 -5.72 7.46
N THR A 145 -5.43 -6.05 8.18
CA THR A 145 -5.39 -6.84 9.40
C THR A 145 -5.88 -8.26 9.14
N ILE A 146 -5.08 -9.26 9.48
CA ILE A 146 -5.40 -10.68 9.34
C ILE A 146 -5.30 -11.33 10.72
N THR A 147 -6.35 -12.02 11.15
CA THR A 147 -6.33 -12.78 12.42
C THR A 147 -6.21 -14.27 12.12
N VAL A 148 -5.26 -14.93 12.77
CA VAL A 148 -4.93 -16.34 12.56
C VAL A 148 -4.82 -17.03 13.90
N ASP A 149 -5.35 -18.25 14.01
CA ASP A 149 -5.11 -19.12 15.15
C ASP A 149 -3.85 -19.98 14.90
N ARG A 150 -2.85 -19.89 15.78
CA ARG A 150 -1.61 -20.70 15.74
C ARG A 150 -1.79 -22.09 16.38
N PHE A 151 -3.03 -22.55 16.56
CA PHE A 151 -3.31 -23.88 17.09
C PHE A 151 -2.81 -24.99 16.16
N ARG A 152 -2.04 -25.93 16.73
CA ARG A 152 -1.55 -27.14 16.05
C ARG A 152 -2.27 -28.37 16.63
N PRO A 153 -3.21 -29.01 15.90
CA PRO A 153 -3.83 -30.25 16.38
C PRO A 153 -2.77 -31.36 16.38
N GLY A 154 -2.40 -31.86 17.55
CA GLY A 154 -1.45 -32.99 17.70
C GLY A 154 -0.39 -32.85 18.79
N VAL A 155 -0.35 -31.77 19.56
CA VAL A 155 0.44 -31.72 20.81
C VAL A 155 -0.47 -32.10 21.97
N VAL A 156 -0.51 -33.39 22.30
CA VAL A 156 -1.01 -33.84 23.61
C VAL A 156 0.14 -33.64 24.59
N ILE A 157 -0.07 -32.80 25.59
CA ILE A 157 0.88 -32.59 26.70
C ILE A 157 0.82 -33.79 27.64
#